data_AF-A0A1Q4FQR9-F1
#
_entry.id   AF-A0A1Q4FQR9-F1
#
_cell.length_a   1.000
_cell.length_b   1.000
_cell.length_c   1.000
_cell.angle_alpha   90.00
_cell.angle_beta   90.00
_cell.angle_gamma   90.00
#
_symmetry.space_group_name_H-M   'P 1'
#
loop_
_entity.id
_entity.type
_entity.pdbx_description
1 polymer ?
#
loop_
_entity_poly.entity_id
_entity_poly.type
_entity_poly.pdbx_seq_one_letter_code
_entity_poly.pdbx_strand_id
1 'polypeptide(L)'
;MIETIAMVINGALAAAFVLRRRPKWIAYDPAWLVDAAERQYPDQPQLVAALARCTRACRESRAYIHFVAPERPNQPGSEWQFERNLLLEKTAHGTLVLDILRDGRVGGVEFLSRLR
;
A
#
# COMPACT_ATOMS: atom_id res chain seq x y z
N MET A 1 10.55 20.38 6.30
CA MET A 1 11.99 20.63 6.55
C MET A 1 12.51 19.48 7.39
N ILE A 2 13.37 18.64 6.84
CA ILE A 2 14.14 17.67 7.64
C ILE A 2 15.59 18.09 7.42
N GLU A 3 16.23 18.60 8.47
CA GLU A 3 17.61 19.06 8.42
C GLU A 3 18.55 17.87 8.19
N THR A 4 19.41 18.02 7.18
CA THR A 4 20.46 17.07 6.84
C THR A 4 21.72 17.50 7.57
N ILE A 5 22.12 16.76 8.61
CA ILE A 5 23.43 16.95 9.24
C ILE A 5 24.45 16.10 8.47
N ALA A 6 25.31 16.74 7.69
CA ALA A 6 26.49 16.13 7.13
C ALA A 6 27.64 16.21 8.15
N MET A 7 28.14 15.06 8.60
CA MET A 7 29.38 14.98 9.37
C MET A 7 30.51 14.56 8.44
N VAL A 8 31.47 15.48 8.22
CA VAL A 8 32.72 15.21 7.49
C VAL A 8 33.69 14.54 8.45
N ILE A 9 34.18 13.34 8.11
CA ILE A 9 35.36 12.76 8.76
C ILE A 9 36.34 12.30 7.68
N ASN A 10 37.58 12.77 7.82
CA ASN A 10 38.74 12.46 7.00
C ASN A 10 39.02 10.96 6.92
N GLY A 11 39.33 10.46 5.71
CA GLY A 11 40.25 9.33 5.57
C GLY A 11 39.70 7.91 5.79
N ALA A 12 38.50 7.61 5.31
CA ALA A 12 38.09 6.26 4.89
C ALA A 12 36.78 6.45 4.11
N LEU A 13 36.53 5.63 3.07
CA LEU A 13 35.23 5.60 2.39
C LEU A 13 34.14 5.20 3.40
N ALA A 14 33.58 6.17 4.11
CA ALA A 14 32.36 6.02 4.86
C ALA A 14 31.24 5.96 3.82
N ALA A 15 30.88 4.75 3.39
CA ALA A 15 29.60 4.52 2.75
C ALA A 15 28.53 5.07 3.69
N ALA A 16 27.89 6.19 3.31
CA ALA A 16 26.79 6.75 4.05
C ALA A 16 25.65 5.72 4.02
N PHE A 17 25.60 4.86 5.03
CA PHE A 17 24.46 3.99 5.27
C PHE A 17 23.30 4.88 5.72
N VAL A 18 22.51 5.35 4.76
CA VAL A 18 21.14 5.76 5.06
C VAL A 18 20.45 4.50 5.55
N LEU A 19 20.27 4.37 6.88
CA LEU A 19 19.41 3.36 7.47
C LEU A 19 17.97 3.64 7.01
N ARG A 20 17.63 3.21 5.79
CA ARG A 20 16.25 3.12 5.34
C ARG A 20 15.54 2.18 6.31
N ARG A 21 14.72 2.74 7.21
CA ARG A 21 13.80 1.95 8.03
C ARG A 21 12.99 1.10 7.06
N ARG A 22 13.17 -0.23 7.15
CA ARG A 22 12.37 -1.14 6.33
C ARG A 22 10.89 -0.91 6.65
N PRO A 23 10.00 -0.93 5.64
CA PRO A 23 8.58 -0.81 5.87
C PRO A 23 8.13 -1.88 6.88
N LYS A 24 7.46 -1.45 7.96
CA LYS A 24 7.01 -2.36 9.02
C LYS A 24 5.69 -2.99 8.60
N TRP A 25 5.77 -4.23 8.14
CA TRP A 25 4.60 -5.07 7.87
C TRP A 25 3.98 -5.56 9.18
N ILE A 26 2.70 -5.26 9.38
CA ILE A 26 1.92 -5.67 10.55
C ILE A 26 0.76 -6.56 10.13
N ALA A 27 0.22 -7.35 11.08
CA ALA A 27 -1.04 -8.05 10.86
C ALA A 27 -2.16 -7.03 10.60
N TYR A 28 -3.07 -7.38 9.69
CA TYR A 28 -4.18 -6.55 9.25
C TYR A 28 -5.44 -7.39 9.14
N ASP A 29 -6.57 -6.85 9.59
CA ASP A 29 -7.88 -7.47 9.42
C ASP A 29 -8.61 -6.81 8.23
N PRO A 30 -8.76 -7.53 7.10
CA PRO A 30 -9.42 -7.00 5.91
C PRO A 30 -10.94 -7.17 5.91
N ALA A 31 -11.56 -7.73 6.95
CA ALA A 31 -13.00 -8.06 6.95
C ALA A 31 -13.88 -6.87 6.53
N TRP A 32 -13.59 -5.67 7.03
CA TRP A 32 -14.38 -4.48 6.70
C TRP A 32 -14.25 -4.04 5.22
N LEU A 33 -13.11 -4.33 4.57
CA LEU A 33 -12.93 -4.10 3.12
C LEU A 33 -13.67 -5.17 2.31
N VAL A 34 -13.62 -6.42 2.77
CA VAL A 34 -14.38 -7.54 2.19
C VAL A 34 -15.87 -7.22 2.20
N ASP A 35 -16.42 -6.84 3.34
CA ASP A 35 -17.83 -6.47 3.48
C ASP A 35 -18.21 -5.31 2.55
N ALA A 36 -17.32 -4.33 2.38
CA ALA A 36 -17.55 -3.20 1.48
C ALA A 36 -17.54 -3.64 0.00
N ALA A 37 -16.63 -4.53 -0.38
CA ALA A 37 -16.54 -5.06 -1.73
C ALA A 37 -17.71 -5.98 -2.07
N GLU A 38 -18.16 -6.84 -1.15
CA GLU A 38 -19.34 -7.70 -1.35
C GLU A 38 -20.60 -6.87 -1.64
N ARG A 39 -20.77 -5.74 -0.93
CA ARG A 39 -21.92 -4.85 -1.14
C ARG A 39 -21.86 -4.06 -2.45
N GLN A 40 -20.67 -3.62 -2.85
CA GLN A 40 -20.52 -2.68 -3.98
C GLN A 40 -20.16 -3.36 -5.30
N TYR A 41 -19.53 -4.52 -5.23
CA TYR A 41 -19.10 -5.31 -6.37
C TYR A 41 -19.54 -6.79 -6.20
N PRO A 42 -20.86 -7.06 -6.05
CA PRO A 42 -21.37 -8.42 -5.83
C PRO A 42 -21.01 -9.38 -6.97
N ASP A 43 -20.83 -8.86 -8.19
CA ASP A 43 -20.45 -9.63 -9.38
C ASP A 43 -18.92 -9.81 -9.53
N GLN A 44 -18.12 -9.42 -8.53
CA GLN A 44 -16.65 -9.59 -8.54
C GLN A 44 -16.17 -10.43 -7.34
N PRO A 45 -16.52 -11.72 -7.25
CA PRO A 45 -16.08 -12.59 -6.15
C PRO A 45 -14.55 -12.71 -6.04
N GLN A 46 -13.83 -12.53 -7.14
CA GLN A 46 -12.36 -12.47 -7.17
C GLN A 46 -11.80 -11.28 -6.38
N LEU A 47 -12.47 -10.12 -6.38
CA LEU A 47 -12.05 -8.95 -5.62
C LEU A 47 -12.20 -9.22 -4.12
N VAL A 48 -13.33 -9.80 -3.72
CA VAL A 48 -13.61 -10.22 -2.35
C VAL A 48 -12.54 -11.20 -1.86
N ALA A 49 -12.24 -12.22 -2.67
CA ALA A 49 -11.20 -13.20 -2.36
C ALA A 49 -9.80 -12.57 -2.30
N ALA A 50 -9.48 -11.59 -3.15
CA ALA A 50 -8.21 -10.88 -3.11
C ALA A 50 -8.07 -10.04 -1.84
N LEU A 51 -9.11 -9.29 -1.46
CA LEU A 51 -9.15 -8.50 -0.22
C LEU A 51 -9.04 -9.39 1.03
N ALA A 52 -9.72 -10.54 1.06
CA ALA A 52 -9.64 -11.48 2.17
C ALA A 52 -8.21 -12.01 2.42
N ARG A 53 -7.34 -11.99 1.39
CA ARG A 53 -5.92 -12.39 1.50
C ARG A 53 -5.00 -11.27 1.99
N CYS A 54 -5.48 -10.03 2.06
CA CYS A 54 -4.72 -8.88 2.54
C CYS A 54 -4.57 -8.89 4.08
N THR A 55 -4.08 -9.98 4.67
CA THR A 55 -3.98 -10.17 6.13
C THR A 55 -2.75 -9.52 6.76
N ARG A 56 -1.92 -8.88 5.94
CA ARG A 56 -0.76 -8.11 6.36
C ARG A 56 -0.71 -6.81 5.57
N ALA A 57 -0.28 -5.76 6.23
CA ALA A 57 -0.25 -4.44 5.63
C ALA A 57 1.00 -3.65 6.06
N CYS A 58 1.46 -2.76 5.18
CA CYS A 58 2.45 -1.75 5.49
C CYS A 58 1.82 -0.37 5.33
N ARG A 59 1.77 0.40 6.41
CA ARG A 59 1.29 1.79 6.36
C ARG A 59 2.40 2.69 5.82
N GLU A 60 2.18 3.30 4.67
CA GLU A 60 3.08 4.31 4.12
C GLU A 60 2.82 5.67 4.76
N SER A 61 1.54 6.05 4.82
CA SER A 61 1.12 7.37 5.29
C SER A 61 -0.20 7.28 6.06
N ARG A 62 -0.74 8.43 6.46
CA ARG A 62 -2.09 8.46 7.03
C ARG A 62 -3.19 8.10 6.04
N ALA A 63 -2.91 8.29 4.75
CA ALA A 63 -3.85 8.13 3.66
C ALA A 63 -3.57 6.90 2.81
N TYR A 64 -2.50 6.14 3.07
CA TYR A 64 -2.10 5.05 2.18
C TYR A 64 -1.58 3.82 2.93
N ILE A 65 -2.11 2.66 2.55
CA ILE A 65 -1.73 1.34 3.07
C ILE A 65 -1.40 0.42 1.89
N HIS A 66 -0.25 -0.25 1.97
CA HIS A 66 0.20 -1.28 1.04
C HIS A 66 -0.15 -2.68 1.55
N PHE A 67 -0.56 -3.56 0.63
CA PHE A 67 -0.74 -4.99 0.85
C PHE A 67 0.31 -5.85 0.13
N VAL A 68 1.06 -5.27 -0.82
CA VAL A 68 2.25 -5.86 -1.46
C VAL A 68 3.44 -4.91 -1.39
N ALA A 69 4.66 -5.38 -1.68
CA ALA A 69 5.85 -4.54 -1.75
C ALA A 69 5.71 -3.42 -2.82
N PRO A 70 5.75 -2.13 -2.44
CA PRO A 70 5.54 -1.02 -3.38
C PRO A 70 6.79 -0.64 -4.18
N GLU A 71 7.92 -1.32 -3.97
CA GLU A 71 9.18 -0.96 -4.58
C GLU A 71 9.17 -1.20 -6.10
N ARG A 72 9.66 -0.20 -6.85
CA ARG A 72 9.90 -0.25 -8.31
C ARG A 72 8.64 -0.64 -9.12
N PRO A 73 7.51 0.08 -8.96
CA PRO A 73 6.26 -0.29 -9.61
C PRO A 73 6.40 -0.41 -11.12
N ASN A 74 5.73 -1.42 -11.68
CA ASN A 74 5.72 -1.77 -13.10
C ASN A 74 7.08 -2.16 -13.71
N GLN A 75 8.13 -2.31 -12.90
CA GLN A 75 9.40 -2.88 -13.37
C GLN A 75 9.36 -4.41 -13.30
N PRO A 76 10.10 -5.12 -14.17
CA PRO A 76 10.21 -6.57 -14.09
C PRO A 76 10.65 -7.04 -12.69
N GLY A 77 9.93 -8.03 -12.15
CA GLY A 77 10.20 -8.60 -10.82
C GLY A 77 9.67 -7.79 -9.63
N SER A 78 9.02 -6.64 -9.85
CA SER A 78 8.30 -5.94 -8.78
C SER A 78 6.96 -6.63 -8.48
N GLU A 79 6.58 -6.68 -7.19
CA GLU A 79 5.24 -7.13 -6.82
C GLU A 79 4.16 -6.18 -7.32
N TRP A 80 4.46 -4.88 -7.44
CA TRP A 80 3.53 -3.84 -7.84
C TRP A 80 3.43 -3.74 -9.36
N GLN A 81 2.60 -4.59 -9.95
CA GLN A 81 2.25 -4.54 -11.38
C GLN A 81 0.85 -3.93 -11.53
N PHE A 82 0.76 -2.61 -11.60
CA PHE A 82 -0.51 -1.90 -11.64
C PHE A 82 -1.33 -2.25 -12.89
N GLU A 83 -2.65 -2.41 -12.69
CA GLU A 83 -3.62 -2.57 -13.75
C GLU A 83 -4.63 -1.42 -13.77
N ARG A 84 -5.39 -1.24 -12.67
CA ARG A 84 -6.50 -0.29 -12.61
C ARG A 84 -6.89 0.05 -11.19
N ASN A 85 -7.76 1.06 -11.05
CA ASN A 85 -8.37 1.44 -9.78
C ASN A 85 -9.82 0.95 -9.69
N LEU A 86 -10.24 0.58 -8.48
CA LEU A 86 -11.64 0.45 -8.10
C LEU A 86 -11.96 1.38 -6.94
N LEU A 87 -13.22 1.76 -6.77
CA LEU A 87 -13.65 2.66 -5.70
C LEU A 87 -14.54 1.91 -4.72
N LEU A 88 -14.21 2.00 -3.44
CA LEU A 88 -15.17 1.69 -2.37
C LEU A 88 -15.70 3.00 -1.82
N GLU A 89 -16.94 3.33 -2.16
CA GLU A 89 -17.60 4.56 -1.75
C GLU A 89 -18.38 4.36 -0.44
N LYS A 90 -18.76 5.47 0.21
CA LYS A 90 -19.66 5.47 1.38
C LYS A 90 -19.22 4.49 2.50
N THR A 91 -17.91 4.27 2.65
CA THR A 91 -17.38 3.48 3.76
C THR A 91 -17.33 4.34 5.02
N ALA A 92 -17.10 3.72 6.19
CA ALA A 92 -16.85 4.45 7.44
C ALA A 92 -15.62 5.38 7.38
N HIS A 93 -14.79 5.26 6.33
CA HIS A 93 -13.61 6.07 6.10
C HIS A 93 -13.73 7.00 4.87
N GLY A 94 -14.94 7.17 4.33
CA GLY A 94 -15.20 7.93 3.11
C GLY A 94 -14.98 7.08 1.85
N THR A 95 -14.62 7.73 0.74
CA THR A 95 -14.25 7.04 -0.50
C THR A 95 -12.82 6.54 -0.41
N LEU A 96 -12.64 5.28 -0.81
CA LEU A 96 -11.35 4.61 -0.89
C LEU A 96 -11.04 4.25 -2.34
N VAL A 97 -9.77 4.30 -2.70
CA VAL A 97 -9.27 3.77 -3.97
C VAL A 97 -8.55 2.46 -3.69
N LEU A 98 -8.93 1.40 -4.39
CA LEU A 98 -8.23 0.12 -4.40
C LEU A 98 -7.36 0.06 -5.64
N ASP A 99 -6.06 -0.17 -5.45
CA ASP A 99 -5.13 -0.37 -6.55
C ASP A 99 -5.10 -1.85 -6.91
N ILE A 100 -5.65 -2.19 -8.07
CA ILE A 100 -5.73 -3.56 -8.57
C ILE A 100 -4.51 -3.84 -9.45
N LEU A 101 -3.86 -4.96 -9.18
CA LEU A 101 -2.68 -5.43 -9.90
C LEU A 101 -3.06 -6.40 -11.02
N ARG A 102 -2.18 -6.53 -12.02
CA ARG A 102 -2.39 -7.37 -13.22
C ARG A 102 -2.63 -8.85 -12.96
N ASP A 103 -2.24 -9.33 -11.78
CA ASP A 103 -2.45 -10.71 -11.33
C ASP A 103 -3.70 -10.86 -10.44
N GLY A 104 -4.52 -9.82 -10.34
CA GLY A 104 -5.76 -9.80 -9.55
C GLY A 104 -5.56 -9.53 -8.05
N ARG A 105 -4.32 -9.36 -7.57
CA ARG A 105 -4.08 -8.91 -6.19
C ARG A 105 -4.49 -7.46 -6.00
N VAL A 106 -4.78 -7.09 -4.76
CA VAL A 106 -4.91 -5.69 -4.34
C VAL A 106 -3.54 -5.21 -3.86
N GLY A 107 -2.99 -4.20 -4.51
CA GLY A 107 -1.69 -3.64 -4.18
C GLY A 107 -1.73 -2.76 -2.94
N GLY A 108 -2.76 -1.92 -2.83
CA GLY A 108 -2.95 -1.03 -1.71
C GLY A 108 -4.33 -0.41 -1.66
N VAL A 109 -4.56 0.38 -0.62
CA VAL A 109 -5.77 1.18 -0.43
C VAL A 109 -5.41 2.62 -0.06
N GLU A 110 -5.97 3.56 -0.81
CA GLU A 110 -5.86 4.99 -0.58
C GLU A 110 -7.15 5.54 0.06
N PHE A 111 -6.99 6.38 1.09
CA PHE A 111 -8.09 7.01 1.82
C PHE A 111 -8.22 8.47 1.38
N LEU A 112 -9.12 8.77 0.43
CA LEU A 112 -9.26 10.12 -0.14
C LEU A 112 -9.61 11.17 0.91
N SER A 113 -10.35 10.80 1.96
CA SER A 113 -10.71 11.67 3.08
C SER A 113 -9.50 12.15 3.90
N ARG A 114 -8.31 11.58 3.70
CA ARG A 114 -7.10 11.81 4.51
C ARG A 114 -5.95 12.48 3.75
N LEU A 115 -6.17 12.94 2.51
CA LEU A 115 -5.13 13.51 1.62
C LEU A 115 -4.68 14.94 1.93
N ARG A 116 -5.00 15.49 3.10
CA ARG A 116 -4.67 16.90 3.40
C ARG A 116 -3.19 17.15 3.74
#